data_AF-A0A5H2YDQ9-F1
#
_entry.id   AF-A0A5H2YDQ9-F1
#
_cell.length_a   1.000
_cell.length_b   1.000
_cell.length_c   1.000
_cell.angle_alpha   90.00
_cell.angle_beta   90.00
_cell.angle_gamma   90.00
#
_symmetry.space_group_name_H-M   'P 1'
#
loop_
_entity.id
_entity.type
_entity.pdbx_description
1 polymer ?
#
loop_
_entity_poly.entity_id
_entity_poly.type
_entity_poly.pdbx_seq_one_letter_code
_entity_poly.pdbx_strand_id
1 'polypeptide(L)'
;MHPAVQKAIAELVNSGKTPSVALTKACLSESVPMPVIIAGLSAYKNNPAIIEQPLASTSDQDNLQQQSQLDRIEQKLDRLLTLLEKG
;
A
#
# COMPACT_ATOMS: atom_id res chain seq x y z
N MET A 1 6.08 -5.76 -5.58
CA MET A 1 4.95 -5.70 -4.62
C MET A 1 5.30 -6.59 -3.43
N HIS A 2 4.91 -6.22 -2.22
CA HIS A 2 5.17 -7.04 -1.03
C HIS A 2 4.41 -8.40 -1.10
N PRO A 3 5.05 -9.55 -0.81
CA PRO A 3 4.45 -10.87 -0.92
C PRO A 3 3.11 -11.03 -0.19
N ALA A 4 3.04 -10.63 1.07
CA ALA A 4 1.81 -10.75 1.85
C ALA A 4 0.67 -9.87 1.31
N VAL A 5 0.99 -8.69 0.77
CA VAL A 5 0.01 -7.79 0.15
C VAL A 5 -0.51 -8.40 -1.16
N GLN A 6 0.37 -8.99 -1.98
CA GLN A 6 -0.03 -9.71 -3.18
C GLN A 6 -1.00 -10.85 -2.87
N LYS A 7 -0.65 -11.69 -1.89
CA LYS A 7 -1.45 -12.83 -1.46
C LYS A 7 -2.84 -12.39 -0.95
N ALA A 8 -2.88 -11.39 -0.07
CA ALA A 8 -4.14 -10.86 0.46
C ALA A 8 -5.05 -10.27 -0.63
N ILE A 9 -4.48 -9.56 -1.61
CA ILE A 9 -5.24 -9.04 -2.76
C ILE A 9 -5.78 -10.22 -3.60
N ALA A 10 -4.97 -11.23 -3.89
CA ALA A 10 -5.40 -12.40 -4.65
C ALA A 10 -6.55 -13.15 -3.97
N GLU A 11 -6.47 -13.37 -2.65
CA GLU A 11 -7.55 -14.02 -1.87
C GLU A 11 -8.86 -13.23 -1.92
N LEU A 12 -8.80 -11.90 -1.81
CA LEU A 12 -9.98 -11.04 -1.91
C LEU A 12 -10.62 -11.14 -3.29
N VAL A 13 -9.81 -11.06 -4.35
CA VAL A 13 -10.28 -11.17 -5.74
C VAL A 13 -10.90 -12.54 -6.01
N ASN A 14 -10.24 -13.62 -5.60
CA ASN A 14 -10.74 -14.99 -5.72
C ASN A 14 -12.06 -15.21 -4.95
N SER A 15 -12.28 -14.45 -3.87
CA SER A 15 -13.54 -14.44 -3.12
C SER A 15 -14.63 -13.52 -3.70
N GLY A 16 -14.38 -12.90 -4.87
CA GLY A 16 -15.29 -11.96 -5.52
C GLY A 16 -15.37 -10.57 -4.88
N LYS A 17 -14.42 -10.22 -3.99
CA LYS A 17 -14.37 -8.93 -3.29
C LYS A 17 -13.41 -7.98 -3.99
N THR A 18 -13.79 -6.70 -4.03
CA THR A 18 -12.87 -5.63 -4.47
C THR A 18 -11.85 -5.33 -3.36
N PRO A 19 -10.54 -5.44 -3.63
CA PRO A 19 -9.50 -5.12 -2.66
C PRO A 19 -9.55 -3.63 -2.25
N SER A 20 -9.45 -3.37 -0.96
CA SER A 20 -9.39 -2.03 -0.38
C SER A 20 -8.37 -2.01 0.75
N VAL A 21 -7.89 -0.82 1.16
CA VAL A 21 -6.85 -0.73 2.21
C VAL A 21 -7.29 -1.44 3.49
N ALA A 22 -8.54 -1.27 3.91
CA ALA A 22 -9.08 -1.90 5.11
C ALA A 22 -9.21 -3.43 4.96
N LEU A 23 -9.76 -3.90 3.83
CA LEU A 23 -9.95 -5.33 3.58
C LEU A 23 -8.62 -6.06 3.40
N THR A 24 -7.70 -5.48 2.64
CA THR A 24 -6.36 -6.04 2.46
C THR A 24 -5.64 -6.11 3.78
N LYS A 25 -5.68 -5.05 4.60
CA LYS A 25 -5.08 -5.05 5.95
C LYS A 25 -5.67 -6.16 6.83
N ALA A 26 -6.98 -6.38 6.79
CA ALA A 26 -7.64 -7.41 7.59
C ALA A 26 -7.26 -8.85 7.18
N CYS A 27 -6.80 -9.05 5.94
CA CYS A 27 -6.33 -10.35 5.44
C CYS A 27 -4.84 -10.62 5.73
N LEU A 28 -4.08 -9.66 6.27
CA LEU A 28 -2.66 -9.84 6.53
C LEU A 28 -2.43 -10.55 7.87
N SER A 29 -1.63 -11.61 7.86
CA SER A 29 -1.19 -12.32 9.07
C SER A 29 -0.05 -11.60 9.80
N GLU A 30 0.62 -10.66 9.13
CA GLU A 30 1.77 -9.91 9.67
C GLU A 30 1.51 -8.40 9.60
N SER A 31 2.23 -7.65 10.46
CA SER A 31 2.13 -6.20 10.49
C SER A 31 2.86 -5.58 9.30
N VAL A 32 2.14 -5.34 8.22
CA VAL A 32 2.65 -4.60 7.05
C VAL A 32 2.29 -3.11 7.18
N PRO A 33 3.24 -2.19 6.97
CA PRO A 33 2.95 -0.75 6.98
C PRO A 33 1.87 -0.38 5.95
N MET A 34 0.92 0.46 6.35
CA MET A 34 -0.17 0.92 5.50
C MET A 34 0.30 1.50 4.14
N PRO A 35 1.42 2.24 4.04
CA PRO A 35 1.94 2.69 2.74
C PRO A 35 2.29 1.55 1.78
N VAL A 36 2.84 0.44 2.29
CA VAL A 36 3.16 -0.75 1.49
C VAL A 36 1.89 -1.42 0.97
N ILE A 37 0.83 -1.45 1.79
CA ILE A 37 -0.51 -1.93 1.39
C ILE A 37 -1.07 -1.05 0.26
N ILE A 38 -1.00 0.29 0.43
CA ILE A 38 -1.46 1.26 -0.58
C ILE A 38 -0.68 1.11 -1.89
N ALA A 39 0.65 0.95 -1.82
CA ALA A 39 1.49 0.75 -3.00
C ALA A 39 1.11 -0.53 -3.75
N GLY A 40 0.88 -1.63 -3.03
CA GLY A 40 0.39 -2.89 -3.63
C GLY A 40 -0.97 -2.75 -4.29
N LEU A 41 -1.92 -2.05 -3.64
CA LEU A 41 -3.25 -1.78 -4.21
C LEU A 41 -3.19 -0.88 -5.45
N SER A 42 -2.33 0.14 -5.45
CA SER A 42 -2.10 0.98 -6.63
C SER A 42 -1.49 0.18 -7.78
N ALA A 43 -0.50 -0.67 -7.50
CA ALA A 43 0.10 -1.56 -8.50
C ALA A 43 -0.95 -2.51 -9.10
N TYR A 44 -1.80 -3.12 -8.27
CA TYR A 44 -2.91 -3.96 -8.71
C TYR A 44 -3.93 -3.21 -9.58
N LYS A 45 -4.33 -2.00 -9.17
CA LYS A 45 -5.27 -1.17 -9.96
C LYS A 45 -4.73 -0.84 -11.34
N ASN A 46 -3.42 -0.60 -11.46
CA ASN A 46 -2.78 -0.31 -12.75
C ASN A 46 -2.60 -1.58 -13.59
N ASN A 47 -2.32 -2.72 -12.97
CA ASN A 47 -2.12 -4.00 -13.63
C ASN A 47 -2.69 -5.16 -12.80
N PRO A 48 -3.93 -5.61 -13.06
CA PRO A 48 -4.56 -6.68 -12.29
C PRO A 48 -3.80 -8.01 -12.36
N ALA A 49 -3.13 -8.31 -13.48
CA ALA A 49 -2.36 -9.54 -13.67
C ALA A 49 -1.11 -9.63 -12.77
N ILE A 50 -0.78 -8.57 -12.02
CA ILE A 50 0.35 -8.57 -11.09
C ILE A 50 0.18 -9.56 -9.93
N ILE A 51 -1.06 -9.96 -9.60
CA ILE A 51 -1.32 -10.91 -8.52
C ILE A 51 -1.05 -12.36 -8.90
N GLU A 52 -1.07 -12.66 -10.20
CA GLU A 52 -0.82 -13.99 -10.76
C GLU A 52 0.66 -14.20 -11.12
N GLN A 53 1.44 -13.12 -11.16
CA GLN A 53 2.86 -13.17 -11.50
C GLN A 53 3.71 -13.65 -10.31
N PRO A 54 4.75 -14.47 -10.58
CA PRO A 54 5.73 -14.83 -9.56
C PRO A 54 6.39 -13.58 -8.96
N LEU A 55 6.48 -13.55 -7.63
CA LEU A 55 7.14 -12.46 -6.90
C LEU A 55 8.63 -12.45 -7.24
N ALA A 56 9.10 -11.39 -7.91
CA ALA A 56 10.51 -11.07 -7.96
C ALA A 56 10.97 -10.58 -6.58
N SER A 57 12.11 -11.06 -6.10
CA SER A 57 12.72 -10.63 -4.84
C SER A 57 12.84 -9.11 -4.80
N THR A 58 12.10 -8.45 -3.92
CA THR A 58 12.11 -6.98 -3.80
C THR A 58 13.40 -6.53 -3.14
N SER A 59 14.25 -5.79 -3.88
CA SER A 59 15.42 -5.10 -3.32
C SER A 59 14.97 -3.92 -2.45
N ASP A 60 15.61 -3.77 -1.28
CA ASP A 60 15.35 -2.73 -0.25
C ASP A 60 15.47 -1.27 -0.72
N GLN A 61 15.93 -1.02 -1.95
CA GLN A 61 16.18 0.32 -2.49
C GLN A 61 14.91 1.16 -2.71
N ASP A 62 13.77 0.52 -3.03
CA ASP A 62 12.49 1.23 -3.23
C ASP A 62 11.93 1.78 -1.91
N ASN A 63 12.27 1.14 -0.78
CA ASN A 63 11.74 1.48 0.53
C ASN A 63 12.24 2.86 1.05
N LEU A 64 13.52 3.18 0.84
CA LEU A 64 14.10 4.46 1.26
C LEU A 64 13.49 5.67 0.53
N GLN A 65 13.24 5.53 -0.77
CA GLN A 65 12.65 6.60 -1.57
C GLN A 65 11.17 6.82 -1.20
N GLN A 66 10.45 5.73 -0.93
CA GLN A 66 9.08 5.78 -0.43
C GLN A 66 8.99 6.45 0.95
N GLN A 67 9.92 6.15 1.86
CA GLN A 67 10.01 6.80 3.17
C GLN A 67 10.14 8.32 3.03
N SER A 68 11.09 8.78 2.20
CA SER A 68 11.34 10.21 1.98
C SER A 68 10.14 10.95 1.37
N GLN A 69 9.30 10.26 0.60
CA GLN A 69 8.08 10.82 0.03
C GLN A 69 6.98 10.92 1.09
N LEU A 70 6.89 9.96 2.02
CA LEU A 70 5.93 9.99 3.13
C LEU A 70 6.23 11.15 4.08
N ASP A 71 7.49 11.35 4.47
CA ASP A 71 7.90 12.48 5.33
C ASP A 71 7.43 13.83 4.74
N ARG A 72 7.55 13.98 3.41
CA ARG A 72 7.10 15.19 2.70
C ARG A 72 5.58 15.34 2.68
N ILE A 73 4.83 14.23 2.62
CA ILE A 73 3.37 14.25 2.63
C ILE A 73 2.87 14.59 4.03
N GLU A 74 3.45 14.00 5.08
CA GLU A 74 3.13 14.28 6.48
C GLU A 74 3.36 15.77 6.81
N GLN A 75 4.52 16.33 6.45
CA GLN A 75 4.79 17.77 6.63
C GLN A 75 3.77 18.68 5.92
N LYS A 76 3.30 18.29 4.73
CA LYS A 76 2.29 19.06 4.00
C LYS A 76 0.93 18.99 4.70
N LEU A 77 0.56 17.83 5.25
CA LEU A 77 -0.67 17.66 6.00
C LEU A 77 -0.66 18.47 7.30
N ASP A 78 0.44 18.41 8.07
CA ASP A 78 0.59 19.23 9.29
C ASP A 78 0.45 20.72 9.00
N ARG A 79 1.05 21.18 7.90
CA ARG A 79 0.92 22.58 7.47
C ARG A 79 -0.52 22.94 7.13
N LEU A 80 -1.25 22.06 6.45
CA LEU A 80 -2.66 22.30 6.10
C LEU A 80 -3.55 22.31 7.34
N LEU A 81 -3.35 21.38 8.26
CA LEU A 81 -4.08 21.33 9.54
C LEU A 81 -3.85 22.59 10.36
N THR A 82 -2.59 23.03 10.47
CA THR A 82 -2.25 24.28 11.18
C THR A 82 -2.95 25.50 10.58
N LEU A 83 -3.10 25.56 9.26
CA LEU A 83 -3.81 26.66 8.59
C LEU A 83 -5.32 26.61 8.84
N LEU A 84 -5.90 25.41 8.93
CA LEU A 84 -7.32 25.22 9.23
C LEU A 84 -7.67 25.51 10.69
N GLU A 85 -6.76 25.23 11.63
CA GLU A 85 -6.96 25.53 13.06
C GLU A 85 -6.83 27.02 13.38
N LYS A 86 -6.22 27.79 12.48
CA LYS A 86 -5.87 29.21 12.69
C LYS A 86 -6.74 30.18 11.90
N GLY A 87 -7.68 29.67 11.10
CA GLY A 87 -8.69 30.43 10.35
C GLY A 87 -10.08 30.25 10.95
#